data_AF-A0A545TGS9-F1
#
_entry.id   AF-A0A545TGS9-F1
#
_cell.length_a   1.000
_cell.length_b   1.000
_cell.length_c   1.000
_cell.angle_alpha   90.00
_cell.angle_beta   90.00
_cell.angle_gamma   90.00
#
_symmetry.space_group_name_H-M   'P 1'
#
loop_
_entity.id
_entity.type
_entity.pdbx_description
1 polymer ?
#
loop_
_entity_poly.entity_id
_entity_poly.type
_entity_poly.pdbx_seq_one_letter_code
_entity_poly.pdbx_strand_id
1 'polypeptide(L)'
;MTQIGELIAISNIADDKVKCPFCPDKNLDDCKSKEDEKLDLKVKSKPSQLNVTRLSPKGDFDYTTAQHHLISAKQCYAKLKRLVRMGAIAKYDINDPPNGIALPTVANNLRYTVGNSTKKKYGGLSPAEKKTVAFSVMQTEGAQWHVGHHAVTVELHENWANEEEDTPWRRGHLVSYDNEVINKLLKLLAKFEPEGHCDEEKPDNFKKEMDALSKEIKGKLEKFKTKRPGDSSPFFVSQLAADYAKSTETVPQVNVNQRSRSKKK
;
A
#
# COMPACT_ATOMS: atom_id res chain seq x y z
N MET A 1 16.09 -25.39 -12.05
CA MET A 1 16.64 -24.10 -11.60
C MET A 1 17.20 -23.40 -12.82
N THR A 2 16.40 -22.54 -13.45
CA THR A 2 16.85 -21.63 -14.51
C THR A 2 15.78 -20.56 -14.75
N GLN A 3 16.23 -19.31 -14.86
CA GLN A 3 15.54 -18.16 -15.47
C GLN A 3 14.40 -17.42 -14.72
N ILE A 4 14.64 -17.02 -13.47
CA ILE A 4 13.95 -15.84 -12.89
C ILE A 4 14.77 -14.55 -13.13
N GLY A 5 16.02 -14.67 -13.59
CA GLY A 5 16.96 -13.55 -13.77
C GLY A 5 16.90 -12.81 -15.10
N GLU A 6 16.16 -13.31 -16.12
CA GLU A 6 16.15 -12.71 -17.47
C GLU A 6 14.93 -11.82 -17.76
N LEU A 7 13.99 -11.66 -16.83
CA LEU A 7 12.85 -10.74 -16.98
C LEU A 7 13.16 -9.29 -16.57
N ILE A 8 14.43 -8.98 -16.27
CA ILE A 8 14.89 -7.68 -15.78
C ILE A 8 15.72 -6.97 -16.86
N ALA A 9 15.18 -6.79 -18.06
CA ALA A 9 15.71 -5.82 -19.03
C ALA A 9 14.72 -5.60 -20.19
N ILE A 10 13.49 -5.19 -19.91
CA ILE A 10 12.75 -4.47 -20.95
C ILE A 10 13.39 -3.08 -21.01
N SER A 11 14.27 -2.91 -21.99
CA SER A 11 15.20 -1.81 -22.17
C SER A 11 14.58 -0.44 -21.88
N ASN A 12 15.06 0.21 -20.82
CA ASN A 12 14.90 1.64 -20.56
C ASN A 12 15.95 2.41 -21.35
N ILE A 13 15.97 2.27 -22.67
CA ILE A 13 16.67 3.25 -23.51
C ILE A 13 15.68 4.40 -23.67
N ALA A 14 16.15 5.64 -23.52
CA ALA A 14 15.38 6.82 -23.81
C ALA A 14 15.09 6.84 -25.31
N ASP A 15 14.04 6.12 -25.72
CA ASP A 15 13.50 6.22 -27.06
C ASP A 15 12.97 7.65 -27.21
N ASP A 16 13.36 8.34 -28.29
CA ASP A 16 12.88 9.69 -28.65
C ASP A 16 11.34 9.76 -28.76
N LYS A 17 10.67 8.59 -28.80
CA LYS A 17 9.22 8.42 -28.78
C LYS A 17 8.83 7.33 -27.79
N VAL A 18 7.78 7.57 -27.00
CA VAL A 18 7.27 6.59 -26.03
C VAL A 18 6.68 5.39 -26.78
N LYS A 19 7.22 4.18 -26.59
CA LYS A 19 6.64 2.96 -27.16
C LYS A 19 5.28 2.61 -26.56
N CYS A 20 4.39 2.08 -27.40
CA CYS A 20 3.08 1.58 -26.98
C CYS A 20 3.27 0.39 -26.03
N PRO A 21 2.70 0.42 -24.81
CA PRO A 21 2.98 -0.62 -23.81
C PRO A 21 2.33 -1.97 -24.13
N PHE A 22 1.41 -1.99 -25.10
CA PHE A 22 0.74 -3.18 -25.62
C PHE A 22 1.34 -3.68 -26.93
N CYS A 23 2.08 -2.85 -27.68
CA CYS A 23 2.53 -3.14 -29.03
C CYS A 23 4.01 -2.73 -29.20
N PRO A 24 4.98 -3.67 -29.22
CA PRO A 24 6.41 -3.38 -29.14
C PRO A 24 6.96 -2.70 -30.39
N ASP A 25 6.26 -2.87 -31.52
CA ASP A 25 6.64 -2.32 -32.83
C ASP A 25 5.98 -0.97 -33.16
N LYS A 26 5.18 -0.42 -32.23
CA LYS A 26 4.46 0.86 -32.43
C LYS A 26 4.86 1.88 -31.39
N ASN A 27 4.93 3.16 -31.79
CA ASN A 27 4.94 4.24 -30.82
C ASN A 27 3.54 4.40 -30.24
N LEU A 28 3.47 5.00 -29.06
CA LEU A 28 2.22 5.29 -28.37
C LEU A 28 1.28 6.14 -29.25
N ASP A 29 1.84 7.08 -30.01
CA ASP A 29 1.11 7.94 -30.94
C ASP A 29 0.52 7.16 -32.14
N ASP A 30 1.08 5.99 -32.46
CA ASP A 30 0.63 5.10 -33.55
C ASP A 30 -0.45 4.10 -33.08
N CYS A 31 -0.63 3.95 -31.76
CA CYS A 31 -1.70 3.17 -31.15
C CYS A 31 -2.93 4.07 -31.03
N LYS A 32 -3.89 3.94 -31.97
CA LYS A 32 -5.11 4.76 -32.07
C LYS A 32 -5.95 4.78 -30.78
N SER A 33 -5.62 5.64 -29.82
CA SER A 33 -6.62 6.22 -28.92
C SER A 33 -7.00 7.58 -29.50
N LYS A 34 -8.23 7.69 -30.01
CA LYS A 34 -8.82 8.89 -30.63
C LYS A 34 -9.03 10.09 -29.68
N GLU A 35 -8.25 10.23 -28.61
CA GLU A 35 -8.30 11.41 -27.75
C GLU A 35 -6.90 11.98 -27.62
N ASP A 36 -6.68 13.15 -28.24
CA ASP A 36 -5.52 14.04 -28.17
C ASP A 36 -5.27 14.60 -26.74
N GLU A 37 -5.58 13.84 -25.69
CA GLU A 37 -5.18 14.18 -24.34
C GLU A 37 -3.79 13.59 -24.10
N LYS A 38 -2.80 14.47 -23.87
CA LYS A 38 -1.48 14.06 -23.40
C LYS A 38 -1.65 13.10 -22.21
N LEU A 39 -1.33 11.82 -22.42
CA LEU A 39 -1.40 10.81 -21.38
C LEU A 39 -0.56 11.25 -20.17
N ASP A 40 -1.20 11.50 -19.03
CA ASP A 40 -0.49 11.85 -17.79
C ASP A 40 0.13 10.58 -17.20
N LEU A 41 1.42 10.39 -17.48
CA LEU A 41 2.19 9.26 -16.95
C LEU A 41 2.72 9.53 -15.53
N LYS A 42 2.40 10.68 -14.92
CA LYS A 42 2.83 11.01 -13.56
C LYS A 42 1.92 10.36 -12.53
N VAL A 43 2.44 9.39 -11.81
CA VAL A 43 1.72 8.76 -10.70
C VAL A 43 1.75 9.67 -9.47
N LYS A 44 0.57 10.14 -9.04
CA LYS A 44 0.40 10.89 -7.78
C LYS A 44 -0.32 10.03 -6.75
N SER A 45 0.25 9.93 -5.55
CA SER A 45 -0.42 9.32 -4.40
C SER A 45 -1.29 10.38 -3.72
N LYS A 46 -2.61 10.21 -3.79
CA LYS A 46 -3.60 11.11 -3.19
C LYS A 46 -4.50 10.34 -2.20
N PRO A 47 -3.97 9.96 -1.01
CA PRO A 47 -4.73 9.23 0.00
C PRO A 47 -6.10 9.81 0.34
N SER A 48 -6.26 11.14 0.30
CA SER A 48 -7.53 11.80 0.57
C SER A 48 -8.64 11.49 -0.45
N GLN A 49 -8.28 11.11 -1.68
CA GLN A 49 -9.23 10.77 -2.75
C GLN A 49 -9.75 9.33 -2.67
N LEU A 50 -9.09 8.47 -1.89
CA LEU A 50 -9.54 7.10 -1.65
C LEU A 50 -10.88 7.05 -0.91
N ASN A 51 -11.31 8.15 -0.30
CA ASN A 51 -12.62 8.32 0.34
C ASN A 51 -13.03 7.13 1.24
N VAL A 52 -12.07 6.57 1.99
CA VAL A 52 -12.35 5.42 2.85
C VAL A 52 -13.03 5.89 4.12
N THR A 53 -14.06 5.17 4.55
CA THR A 53 -14.73 5.41 5.83
C THR A 53 -13.72 5.30 6.96
N ARG A 54 -13.56 6.38 7.73
CA ARG A 54 -12.60 6.41 8.83
C ARG A 54 -13.01 5.44 9.94
N LEU A 55 -12.02 4.87 10.60
CA LEU A 55 -12.25 4.06 11.79
C LEU A 55 -12.64 5.00 12.94
N SER A 56 -13.53 4.51 13.80
CA SER A 56 -13.96 5.24 15.00
C SER A 56 -13.18 4.70 16.19
N PRO A 57 -12.33 5.51 16.85
CA PRO A 57 -11.51 5.05 17.96
C PRO A 57 -12.29 4.30 19.03
N LYS A 58 -11.88 3.06 19.29
CA LYS A 58 -12.36 2.22 20.38
C LYS A 58 -11.20 1.80 21.27
N GLY A 59 -11.51 1.52 22.54
CA GLY A 59 -10.54 0.97 23.49
C GLY A 59 -9.71 2.02 24.23
N ASP A 60 -8.58 1.55 24.78
CA ASP A 60 -7.80 2.31 25.79
C ASP A 60 -6.78 3.28 25.19
N PHE A 61 -6.50 3.18 23.89
CA PHE A 61 -5.48 3.99 23.22
C PHE A 61 -6.06 4.77 22.04
N ASP A 62 -5.81 6.08 22.05
CA ASP A 62 -6.14 6.95 20.92
C ASP A 62 -5.30 6.61 19.68
N TYR A 63 -5.94 6.67 18.52
CA TYR A 63 -5.29 6.52 17.22
C TYR A 63 -5.98 7.40 16.17
N THR A 64 -5.38 7.53 14.99
CA THR A 64 -6.01 8.16 13.81
C THR A 64 -6.14 7.15 12.68
N THR A 65 -6.91 7.46 11.63
CA THR A 65 -7.06 6.57 10.48
C THR A 65 -6.20 7.02 9.30
N ALA A 66 -5.41 6.11 8.75
CA ALA A 66 -4.79 6.25 7.43
C ALA A 66 -5.77 5.81 6.34
N GLN A 67 -5.86 6.60 5.27
CA GLN A 67 -6.46 6.18 4.01
C GLN A 67 -5.36 5.53 3.18
N HIS A 68 -5.27 4.20 3.20
CA HIS A 68 -4.13 3.46 2.66
C HIS A 68 -4.44 2.87 1.29
N HIS A 69 -3.54 3.07 0.32
CA HIS A 69 -3.62 2.42 -0.99
C HIS A 69 -3.36 0.92 -0.86
N LEU A 70 -4.22 0.08 -1.43
CA LEU A 70 -4.04 -1.38 -1.47
C LEU A 70 -2.83 -1.76 -2.31
N ILE A 71 -2.67 -1.11 -3.46
CA ILE A 71 -1.44 -1.14 -4.26
C ILE A 71 -0.74 0.20 -4.01
N SER A 72 0.40 0.19 -3.32
CA SER A 72 1.13 1.45 -3.05
C SER A 72 1.45 2.15 -4.37
N ALA A 73 0.93 3.37 -4.53
CA ALA A 73 1.09 4.15 -5.76
C ALA A 73 2.57 4.33 -6.13
N LYS A 74 3.45 4.49 -5.15
CA LYS A 74 4.89 4.68 -5.39
C LYS A 74 5.72 3.43 -5.25
N GLN A 75 5.50 2.67 -4.18
CA GLN A 75 6.39 1.55 -3.85
C GLN A 75 6.13 0.35 -4.76
N CYS A 76 4.93 0.28 -5.38
CA CYS A 76 4.53 -0.82 -6.25
C CYS A 76 4.18 -0.32 -7.67
N TYR A 77 3.17 0.55 -7.80
CA TYR A 77 2.61 0.90 -9.12
C TYR A 77 3.58 1.71 -9.98
N ALA A 78 4.13 2.82 -9.45
CA ALA A 78 5.05 3.70 -10.18
C ALA A 78 6.37 3.03 -10.57
N LYS A 79 6.79 1.97 -9.87
CA LYS A 79 8.01 1.22 -10.20
C LYS A 79 7.92 0.48 -11.53
N LEU A 80 6.71 0.18 -12.01
CA LEU A 80 6.47 -0.58 -13.23
C LEU A 80 5.99 0.36 -14.34
N LYS A 81 6.92 1.05 -15.03
CA LYS A 81 6.59 2.07 -16.06
C LYS A 81 5.60 1.57 -17.12
N ARG A 82 5.78 0.33 -17.59
CA ARG A 82 4.87 -0.29 -18.56
C ARG A 82 3.44 -0.37 -18.01
N LEU A 83 3.27 -0.78 -16.75
CA LEU A 83 1.99 -0.84 -16.05
C LEU A 83 1.33 0.55 -15.94
N VAL A 84 2.12 1.59 -15.65
CA VAL A 84 1.65 2.98 -15.58
C VAL A 84 1.10 3.43 -16.94
N ARG A 85 1.85 3.17 -18.03
CA ARG A 85 1.39 3.49 -19.39
C ARG A 85 0.11 2.74 -19.76
N MET A 86 0.04 1.44 -19.44
CA MET A 86 -1.17 0.64 -19.65
C MET A 86 -2.36 1.19 -18.86
N GLY A 87 -2.14 1.60 -17.61
CA GLY A 87 -3.18 2.21 -16.79
C GLY A 87 -3.66 3.56 -17.32
N ALA A 88 -2.75 4.40 -17.83
CA ALA A 88 -3.12 5.67 -18.44
C ALA A 88 -4.03 5.45 -19.67
N ILE A 89 -3.67 4.51 -20.56
CA ILE A 89 -4.50 4.15 -21.73
C ILE A 89 -5.84 3.53 -21.29
N ALA A 90 -5.81 2.66 -20.29
CA ALA A 90 -7.00 1.98 -19.77
C ALA A 90 -7.84 2.84 -18.78
N LYS A 91 -7.49 4.12 -18.60
CA LYS A 91 -8.13 5.04 -17.65
C LYS A 91 -8.26 4.46 -16.22
N TYR A 92 -7.22 3.77 -15.74
CA TYR A 92 -7.14 3.25 -14.37
C TYR A 92 -6.62 4.33 -13.41
N ASP A 93 -7.42 4.74 -12.42
CA ASP A 93 -6.99 5.66 -11.36
C ASP A 93 -6.61 4.88 -10.09
N ILE A 94 -5.32 4.91 -9.74
CA ILE A 94 -4.80 4.31 -8.50
C ILE A 94 -5.39 4.95 -7.23
N ASN A 95 -5.97 6.16 -7.33
CA ASN A 95 -6.59 6.88 -6.23
C ASN A 95 -8.10 6.67 -6.12
N ASP A 96 -8.69 5.85 -6.99
CA ASP A 96 -10.12 5.53 -6.92
C ASP A 96 -10.49 4.88 -5.56
N PRO A 97 -11.68 5.15 -5.00
CA PRO A 97 -12.06 4.66 -3.68
C PRO A 97 -11.95 3.14 -3.45
N PRO A 98 -12.27 2.26 -4.43
CA PRO A 98 -12.04 0.82 -4.30
C PRO A 98 -10.59 0.42 -4.06
N ASN A 99 -9.62 1.26 -4.44
CA ASN A 99 -8.19 1.04 -4.23
C ASN A 99 -7.72 1.39 -2.81
N GLY A 100 -8.64 1.78 -1.92
CA GLY A 100 -8.36 2.19 -0.56
C GLY A 100 -8.84 1.21 0.52
N ILE A 101 -8.12 1.24 1.65
CA ILE A 101 -8.55 0.67 2.93
C ILE A 101 -8.21 1.61 4.10
N ALA A 102 -9.08 1.65 5.11
CA ALA A 102 -8.86 2.38 6.34
C ALA A 102 -8.02 1.55 7.32
N LEU A 103 -6.91 2.10 7.82
CA LEU A 103 -6.03 1.43 8.78
C LEU A 103 -5.76 2.31 10.01
N PRO A 104 -5.74 1.77 11.23
CA PRO A 104 -5.36 2.52 12.41
C PRO A 104 -3.88 2.90 12.34
N THR A 105 -3.56 4.14 12.70
CA THR A 105 -2.21 4.70 12.68
C THR A 105 -2.04 5.79 13.74
N VAL A 106 -0.84 6.38 13.80
CA VAL A 106 -0.49 7.45 14.74
C VAL A 106 -0.64 8.83 14.11
N ALA A 107 -0.94 9.83 14.94
CA ALA A 107 -0.81 11.23 14.57
C ALA A 107 0.17 11.96 15.50
N ASN A 108 0.82 13.00 15.00
CA ASN A 108 1.87 13.75 15.70
C ASN A 108 1.39 14.43 16.99
N ASN A 109 0.10 14.71 17.08
CA ASN A 109 -0.57 15.29 18.24
C ASN A 109 -0.92 14.26 19.33
N LEU A 110 -0.96 12.96 19.01
CA LEU A 110 -1.30 11.92 19.99
C LEU A 110 -0.18 11.67 20.99
N ARG A 111 -0.56 11.30 22.21
CA ARG A 111 0.34 10.97 23.32
C ARG A 111 -0.22 9.76 24.06
N TYR A 112 0.66 8.84 24.41
CA TYR A 112 0.32 7.54 24.98
C TYR A 112 0.88 7.43 26.40
N THR A 113 0.10 6.81 27.29
CA THR A 113 0.51 6.40 28.63
C THR A 113 0.41 4.88 28.69
N VAL A 114 1.53 4.20 28.88
CA VAL A 114 1.58 2.73 29.00
C VAL A 114 2.09 2.40 30.40
N GLY A 115 1.29 1.73 31.22
CA GLY A 115 1.62 1.47 32.63
C GLY A 115 1.83 2.77 33.41
N ASN A 116 2.95 2.86 34.13
CA ASN A 116 3.33 4.04 34.92
C ASN A 116 4.12 5.09 34.14
N SER A 117 4.28 4.91 32.81
CA SER A 117 5.03 5.84 31.97
C SER A 117 4.31 7.19 31.80
N THR A 118 5.10 8.27 31.69
CA THR A 118 4.59 9.59 31.33
C THR A 118 4.01 9.61 29.91
N LYS A 119 3.13 10.58 29.62
CA LYS A 119 2.55 10.78 28.28
C LYS A 119 3.64 11.06 27.24
N LYS A 120 3.88 10.14 26.31
CA LYS A 120 4.91 10.24 25.26
C LYS A 120 4.30 10.16 23.86
N LYS A 121 4.95 10.78 22.87
CA LYS A 121 4.66 10.52 21.45
C LYS A 121 4.93 9.05 21.15
N TYR A 122 4.20 8.45 20.20
CA TYR A 122 4.43 7.07 19.78
C TYR A 122 5.91 6.81 19.43
N GLY A 123 6.56 7.72 18.71
CA GLY A 123 7.98 7.62 18.35
C GLY A 123 8.93 7.49 19.55
N GLY A 124 8.58 8.10 20.69
CA GLY A 124 9.36 8.10 21.93
C GLY A 124 8.99 6.96 22.90
N LEU A 125 8.08 6.06 22.52
CA LEU A 125 7.82 4.82 23.26
C LEU A 125 8.92 3.80 22.98
N SER A 126 9.22 2.97 23.99
CA SER A 126 10.06 1.78 23.82
C SER A 126 9.42 0.77 22.85
N PRO A 127 10.18 -0.17 22.27
CA PRO A 127 9.61 -1.20 21.39
C PRO A 127 8.48 -2.01 22.03
N ALA A 128 8.61 -2.35 23.32
CA ALA A 128 7.57 -3.06 24.06
C ALA A 128 6.29 -2.22 24.22
N GLU A 129 6.42 -0.94 24.59
CA GLU A 129 5.28 -0.03 24.72
C GLU A 129 4.58 0.21 23.36
N LYS A 130 5.35 0.35 22.26
CA LYS A 130 4.79 0.43 20.90
C LYS A 130 3.97 -0.80 20.55
N LYS A 131 4.49 -1.99 20.88
CA LYS A 131 3.80 -3.26 20.69
C LYS A 131 2.50 -3.29 21.49
N THR A 132 2.51 -2.91 22.77
CA THR A 132 1.31 -2.83 23.61
C THR A 132 0.22 -1.95 23.00
N VAL A 133 0.57 -0.73 22.58
CA VAL A 133 -0.37 0.19 21.94
C VAL A 133 -0.92 -0.40 20.64
N ALA A 134 -0.04 -0.82 19.73
CA ALA A 134 -0.44 -1.34 18.44
C ALA A 134 -1.31 -2.60 18.56
N PHE A 135 -0.97 -3.53 19.45
CA PHE A 135 -1.69 -4.79 19.62
C PHE A 135 -3.09 -4.55 20.23
N SER A 136 -3.20 -3.65 21.19
CA SER A 136 -4.49 -3.26 21.76
C SER A 136 -5.40 -2.62 20.71
N VAL A 137 -4.87 -1.71 19.87
CA VAL A 137 -5.67 -1.11 18.79
C VAL A 137 -6.03 -2.14 17.71
N MET A 138 -5.10 -3.00 17.30
CA MET A 138 -5.37 -4.06 16.32
C MET A 138 -6.45 -5.04 16.81
N GLN A 139 -6.43 -5.38 18.10
CA GLN A 139 -7.43 -6.26 18.71
C GLN A 139 -8.81 -5.63 18.72
N THR A 140 -8.92 -4.35 19.05
CA THR A 140 -10.21 -3.65 19.17
C THR A 140 -10.80 -3.30 17.81
N GLU A 141 -9.97 -2.92 16.84
CA GLU A 141 -10.43 -2.54 15.51
C GLU A 141 -10.55 -3.70 14.53
N GLY A 142 -9.85 -4.81 14.77
CA GLY A 142 -9.76 -5.90 13.80
C GLY A 142 -9.08 -5.47 12.49
N ALA A 143 -8.25 -4.43 12.54
CA ALA A 143 -7.54 -3.85 11.39
C ALA A 143 -6.05 -3.74 11.69
N GLN A 144 -5.21 -3.89 10.65
CA GLN A 144 -3.76 -3.91 10.83
C GLN A 144 -3.20 -2.55 11.21
N TRP A 145 -2.30 -2.51 12.19
CA TRP A 145 -1.61 -1.29 12.59
C TRP A 145 -0.70 -0.80 11.48
N HIS A 146 -1.04 0.36 10.91
CA HIS A 146 -0.23 1.07 9.94
C HIS A 146 0.70 2.04 10.68
N VAL A 147 2.00 1.94 10.43
CA VAL A 147 2.97 2.95 10.87
C VAL A 147 3.18 3.92 9.70
N GLY A 148 2.56 5.10 9.74
CA GLY A 148 2.89 6.19 8.79
C GLY A 148 4.39 6.50 8.86
N HIS A 149 5.11 6.93 7.81
CA HIS A 149 4.88 7.86 6.69
C HIS A 149 5.67 7.34 5.46
N HIS A 150 5.46 7.74 4.18
CA HIS A 150 5.36 9.11 3.65
C HIS A 150 4.49 9.21 2.36
N ALA A 151 3.53 10.15 2.37
CA ALA A 151 3.08 10.84 1.17
C ALA A 151 4.18 11.82 0.71
N VAL A 152 5.32 11.31 0.26
CA VAL A 152 6.21 12.08 -0.62
C VAL A 152 5.42 12.45 -1.89
N THR A 153 5.60 13.60 -2.52
CA THR A 153 5.36 13.66 -3.96
C THR A 153 6.70 13.22 -4.53
N VAL A 154 6.80 11.97 -5.01
CA VAL A 154 8.00 11.58 -5.77
C VAL A 154 7.77 12.19 -7.14
N GLU A 155 8.46 13.28 -7.42
CA GLU A 155 8.60 13.74 -8.79
C GLU A 155 9.49 12.72 -9.49
N LEU A 156 8.89 11.92 -10.36
CA LEU A 156 9.61 11.00 -11.21
C LEU A 156 10.39 11.86 -12.22
N HIS A 157 11.68 12.07 -12.00
CA HIS A 157 12.58 12.66 -13.01
C HIS A 157 12.73 11.72 -14.22
N GLU A 158 13.13 12.22 -15.38
CA GLU A 158 13.09 11.46 -16.64
C GLU A 158 14.18 10.37 -16.74
N ASN A 159 15.25 10.44 -15.93
CA ASN A 159 16.43 9.57 -16.03
C ASN A 159 16.65 8.70 -14.78
N TRP A 160 16.00 7.54 -14.71
CA TRP A 160 16.09 6.58 -13.58
C TRP A 160 17.09 5.44 -13.82
N ALA A 161 18.31 5.75 -14.27
CA ALA A 161 19.42 4.80 -14.29
C ALA A 161 20.37 4.95 -13.09
N ASN A 162 20.27 6.05 -12.33
CA ASN A 162 21.15 6.32 -11.18
C ASN A 162 20.32 6.61 -9.93
N GLU A 163 19.93 5.56 -9.21
CA GLU A 163 19.66 5.64 -7.76
C GLU A 163 20.40 4.49 -7.05
N GLU A 164 21.70 4.39 -7.31
CA GLU A 164 22.65 3.90 -6.30
C GLU A 164 23.22 5.12 -5.59
N GLU A 165 22.48 5.70 -4.61
CA GLU A 165 23.08 6.55 -3.58
C GLU A 165 22.12 6.78 -2.40
N ASP A 166 22.37 5.99 -1.35
CA ASP A 166 22.34 6.33 0.07
C ASP A 166 21.16 7.14 0.68
N THR A 167 20.29 6.45 1.42
CA THR A 167 19.95 6.75 2.84
C THR A 167 19.02 5.67 3.42
N PRO A 168 19.02 5.42 4.74
CA PRO A 168 18.33 4.31 5.41
C PRO A 168 16.80 4.48 5.49
N TRP A 169 16.14 4.46 4.33
CA TRP A 169 14.71 4.68 4.15
C TRP A 169 13.83 3.42 4.28
N ARG A 170 14.31 2.42 5.03
CA ARG A 170 13.47 1.30 5.51
C ARG A 170 12.61 1.75 6.68
N ARG A 171 11.54 2.50 6.41
CA ARG A 171 10.49 2.75 7.41
C ARG A 171 9.16 2.19 6.92
N GLY A 172 8.79 1.04 7.48
CA GLY A 172 7.39 0.69 7.74
C GLY A 172 6.78 -0.41 6.87
N HIS A 173 7.11 -0.50 5.59
CA HIS A 173 6.64 -1.63 4.76
C HIS A 173 7.59 -2.82 4.96
N LEU A 174 7.05 -3.95 5.43
CA LEU A 174 7.78 -5.21 5.32
C LEU A 174 8.07 -5.41 3.83
N VAL A 175 9.32 -5.68 3.51
CA VAL A 175 9.76 -6.06 2.16
C VAL A 175 8.86 -7.16 1.58
N SER A 176 8.16 -7.96 2.40
CA SER A 176 7.17 -8.95 1.94
C SER A 176 5.90 -8.36 1.30
N TYR A 177 5.28 -7.30 1.84
CA TYR A 177 4.00 -6.80 1.27
C TYR A 177 4.22 -6.25 -0.14
N ASP A 178 5.18 -5.33 -0.27
CA ASP A 178 5.48 -4.68 -1.54
C ASP A 178 5.97 -5.71 -2.57
N ASN A 179 6.80 -6.68 -2.17
CA ASN A 179 7.24 -7.74 -3.07
C ASN A 179 6.08 -8.61 -3.53
N GLU A 180 5.15 -8.99 -2.66
CA GLU A 180 3.98 -9.78 -3.07
C GLU A 180 3.08 -9.01 -4.04
N VAL A 181 2.87 -7.71 -3.79
CA VAL A 181 2.12 -6.85 -4.71
C VAL A 181 2.86 -6.70 -6.05
N ILE A 182 4.16 -6.40 -6.04
CA ILE A 182 4.98 -6.28 -7.26
C ILE A 182 4.97 -7.61 -8.03
N ASN A 183 5.14 -8.75 -7.37
CA ASN A 183 5.09 -10.07 -8.01
C ASN A 183 3.74 -10.32 -8.68
N LYS A 184 2.63 -9.91 -8.05
CA LYS A 184 1.29 -9.99 -8.65
C LYS A 184 1.14 -9.04 -9.84
N LEU A 185 1.69 -7.84 -9.76
CA LEU A 185 1.70 -6.89 -10.87
C LEU A 185 2.54 -7.38 -12.06
N LEU A 186 3.70 -7.99 -11.81
CA LEU A 186 4.53 -8.60 -12.85
C LEU A 186 3.81 -9.77 -13.53
N LYS A 187 3.15 -10.64 -12.76
CA LYS A 187 2.30 -11.71 -13.29
C LYS A 187 1.14 -11.17 -14.12
N LEU A 188 0.53 -10.06 -13.69
CA LEU A 188 -0.49 -9.37 -14.47
C LEU A 188 0.09 -8.86 -15.78
N LEU A 189 1.24 -8.17 -15.76
CA LEU A 189 1.91 -7.65 -16.96
C LEU A 189 2.25 -8.75 -17.98
N ALA A 190 2.64 -9.94 -17.50
CA ALA A 190 2.93 -11.09 -18.36
C ALA A 190 1.70 -11.53 -19.17
N LYS A 191 0.47 -11.40 -18.63
CA LYS A 191 -0.77 -11.71 -19.39
C LYS A 191 -1.00 -10.78 -20.58
N PHE A 192 -0.38 -9.61 -20.55
CA PHE A 192 -0.47 -8.62 -21.61
C PHE A 192 0.81 -8.58 -22.44
N GLU A 193 1.70 -9.58 -22.34
CA GLU A 193 2.84 -9.66 -23.24
C GLU A 193 2.35 -9.63 -24.70
N PRO A 194 3.05 -8.92 -25.58
CA PRO A 194 2.61 -8.78 -26.96
C PRO A 194 2.79 -10.10 -27.69
N GLU A 195 1.72 -10.88 -27.83
CA GLU A 195 1.65 -11.95 -28.81
C GLU A 195 1.03 -11.39 -30.10
N GLY A 196 1.85 -11.21 -31.13
CA GLY A 196 1.40 -10.86 -32.48
C GLY A 196 1.08 -9.39 -32.74
N HIS A 197 0.32 -9.14 -33.81
CA HIS A 197 -0.02 -7.79 -34.27
C HIS A 197 -0.98 -7.07 -33.33
N CYS A 198 -0.81 -5.75 -33.25
CA CYS A 198 -1.56 -4.86 -32.38
C CYS A 198 -3.08 -5.01 -32.61
N ASP A 199 -3.77 -5.59 -31.65
CA ASP A 199 -5.22 -5.64 -31.60
C ASP A 199 -5.73 -4.25 -31.17
N GLU A 200 -6.32 -3.51 -32.11
CA GLU A 200 -6.82 -2.14 -31.89
C GLU A 200 -7.95 -2.09 -30.84
N GLU A 201 -8.46 -3.24 -30.38
CA GLU A 201 -9.52 -3.37 -29.36
C GLU A 201 -9.01 -3.61 -27.93
N LYS A 202 -7.70 -3.69 -27.67
CA LYS A 202 -7.19 -3.94 -26.30
C LYS A 202 -7.04 -2.63 -25.49
N PRO A 203 -7.96 -2.38 -24.53
CA PRO A 203 -7.57 -2.53 -23.12
C PRO A 203 -8.69 -3.10 -22.21
N ASP A 204 -9.74 -3.72 -22.74
CA ASP A 204 -11.00 -3.96 -22.01
C ASP A 204 -10.85 -4.67 -20.65
N ASN A 205 -9.83 -5.52 -20.48
CA ASN A 205 -9.62 -6.26 -19.24
C ASN A 205 -8.51 -5.72 -18.35
N PHE A 206 -7.66 -4.78 -18.78
CA PHE A 206 -6.53 -4.32 -17.93
C PHE A 206 -7.03 -3.67 -16.63
N LYS A 207 -7.92 -2.69 -16.76
CA LYS A 207 -8.53 -2.01 -15.60
C LYS A 207 -9.24 -3.02 -14.70
N LYS A 208 -9.99 -3.94 -15.29
CA LYS A 208 -10.71 -5.01 -14.57
C LYS A 208 -9.77 -5.93 -13.78
N GLU A 209 -8.62 -6.29 -14.34
CA GLU A 209 -7.60 -7.12 -13.68
C GLU A 209 -6.90 -6.36 -12.54
N MET A 210 -6.61 -5.07 -12.73
CA MET A 210 -6.09 -4.21 -11.65
C MET A 210 -7.11 -4.05 -10.50
N ASP A 211 -8.38 -3.79 -10.83
CA ASP A 211 -9.48 -3.70 -9.86
C ASP A 211 -9.66 -5.04 -9.12
N ALA A 212 -9.52 -6.17 -9.82
CA ALA A 212 -9.59 -7.50 -9.23
C ALA A 212 -8.41 -7.77 -8.26
N LEU A 213 -7.20 -7.33 -8.60
CA LEU A 213 -6.03 -7.42 -7.71
C LEU A 213 -6.24 -6.60 -6.44
N SER A 214 -6.70 -5.35 -6.56
CA SER A 214 -7.05 -4.52 -5.40
C SER A 214 -8.10 -5.22 -4.53
N LYS A 215 -9.15 -5.77 -5.13
CA LYS A 215 -10.18 -6.54 -4.41
C LYS A 215 -9.62 -7.78 -3.70
N GLU A 216 -8.69 -8.50 -4.32
CA GLU A 216 -8.01 -9.65 -3.70
C GLU A 216 -7.24 -9.24 -2.44
N ILE A 217 -6.41 -8.20 -2.56
CA ILE A 217 -5.60 -7.66 -1.45
C ILE A 217 -6.52 -7.18 -0.32
N LYS A 218 -7.57 -6.43 -0.65
CA LYS A 218 -8.56 -5.96 0.33
C LYS A 218 -9.22 -7.10 1.05
N GLY A 219 -9.67 -8.12 0.31
CA GLY A 219 -10.29 -9.32 0.89
C GLY A 219 -9.36 -10.09 1.82
N LYS A 220 -8.04 -10.02 1.61
CA LYS A 220 -7.04 -10.56 2.55
C LYS A 220 -6.88 -9.67 3.78
N LEU A 221 -6.70 -8.36 3.61
CA LEU A 221 -6.55 -7.43 4.73
C LEU A 221 -7.78 -7.44 5.64
N GLU A 222 -8.99 -7.58 5.09
CA GLU A 222 -10.24 -7.67 5.86
C GLU A 222 -10.38 -8.97 6.65
N LYS A 223 -9.57 -10.02 6.37
CA LYS A 223 -9.54 -11.24 7.20
C LYS A 223 -8.83 -11.02 8.53
N PHE A 224 -8.14 -9.88 8.70
CA PHE A 224 -7.49 -9.52 9.96
C PHE A 224 -8.48 -9.39 11.13
N LYS A 225 -9.75 -9.03 10.84
CA LYS A 225 -10.83 -8.93 11.83
C LYS A 225 -11.34 -10.27 12.36
N THR A 226 -10.92 -11.38 11.74
CA THR A 226 -11.41 -12.71 12.11
C THR A 226 -10.68 -13.22 13.36
N LYS A 227 -11.15 -14.36 13.90
CA LYS A 227 -10.46 -15.05 15.00
C LYS A 227 -9.03 -15.50 14.66
N ARG A 228 -8.63 -15.43 13.38
CA ARG A 228 -7.30 -15.81 12.89
C ARG A 228 -6.72 -14.66 12.05
N PRO A 229 -6.11 -13.63 12.67
CA PRO A 229 -5.55 -12.50 11.93
C PRO A 229 -4.49 -12.92 10.88
N GLY A 230 -3.84 -14.08 11.09
CA GLY A 230 -2.95 -14.76 10.14
C GLY A 230 -3.57 -15.08 8.77
N ASP A 231 -4.90 -15.15 8.66
CA ASP A 231 -5.60 -15.34 7.37
C ASP A 231 -5.40 -14.16 6.40
N SER A 232 -4.84 -13.04 6.88
CA SER A 232 -4.41 -11.90 6.06
C SER A 232 -3.11 -12.15 5.29
N SER A 233 -2.41 -13.24 5.59
CA SER A 233 -1.19 -13.63 4.88
C SER A 233 -1.41 -13.75 3.36
N PRO A 234 -0.46 -13.28 2.53
CA PRO A 234 0.86 -12.74 2.91
C PRO A 234 0.88 -11.21 3.16
N PHE A 235 -0.28 -10.55 3.18
CA PHE A 235 -0.41 -9.10 3.20
C PHE A 235 -0.39 -8.54 4.62
N PHE A 236 0.80 -8.20 5.11
CA PHE A 236 1.00 -7.47 6.36
C PHE A 236 1.58 -6.08 6.12
N VAL A 237 0.83 -5.04 6.50
CA VAL A 237 1.20 -3.63 6.27
C VAL A 237 2.27 -3.12 7.23
N SER A 238 2.62 -3.90 8.26
CA SER A 238 3.72 -3.60 9.20
C SER A 238 4.22 -4.86 9.91
N GLN A 239 5.42 -4.77 10.50
CA GLN A 239 5.98 -5.87 11.29
C GLN A 239 5.13 -6.16 12.53
N LEU A 240 4.57 -5.12 13.14
CA LEU A 240 3.67 -5.28 14.28
C LEU A 240 2.41 -6.05 13.89
N ALA A 241 1.85 -5.81 12.69
CA ALA A 241 0.70 -6.58 12.20
C ALA A 241 1.04 -8.06 11.95
N ALA A 242 2.22 -8.33 11.37
CA ALA A 242 2.70 -9.70 11.18
C ALA A 242 2.97 -10.42 12.51
N ASP A 243 3.53 -9.72 13.50
CA ASP A 243 3.80 -10.26 14.83
C ASP A 243 2.49 -10.54 15.59
N TYR A 244 1.52 -9.64 15.50
CA TYR A 244 0.19 -9.83 16.09
C TYR A 244 -0.54 -11.03 15.49
N ALA A 245 -0.45 -11.19 14.17
CA ALA A 245 -1.04 -12.32 13.48
C ALA A 245 -0.43 -13.68 13.88
N LYS A 246 0.82 -13.68 14.38
CA LYS A 246 1.53 -14.87 14.87
C LYS A 246 1.36 -15.08 16.36
N SER A 247 1.05 -14.04 17.13
CA SER A 247 0.89 -14.18 18.58
C SER A 247 -0.37 -14.99 18.89
N THR A 248 -0.18 -16.13 19.56
CA THR A 248 -1.25 -16.91 20.20
C THR A 248 -1.76 -16.26 21.49
N GLU A 249 -1.17 -15.12 21.88
CA GLU A 249 -1.39 -14.47 23.17
C GLU A 249 -2.61 -13.54 23.12
N THR A 250 -3.57 -13.81 23.99
CA THR A 250 -4.55 -12.84 24.43
C THR A 250 -3.78 -11.66 25.04
N VAL A 251 -3.90 -10.47 24.43
CA VAL A 251 -3.29 -9.24 24.95
C VAL A 251 -3.74 -9.07 26.42
N PRO A 252 -2.81 -8.92 27.39
CA PRO A 252 -3.19 -8.76 28.79
C PRO A 252 -4.08 -7.53 28.91
N GLN A 253 -5.28 -7.71 29.48
CA GLN A 253 -6.12 -6.58 29.84
C GLN A 253 -5.36 -5.72 30.86
N VAL A 254 -5.05 -4.49 30.47
CA VAL A 254 -4.47 -3.52 31.40
C VAL A 254 -5.58 -3.17 32.39
N ASN A 255 -5.45 -3.62 33.63
CA ASN A 255 -6.39 -3.30 34.70
C ASN A 255 -6.46 -1.77 34.89
N VAL A 256 -7.50 -1.16 34.34
CA VAL A 256 -7.83 0.23 34.62
C VAL A 256 -8.37 0.27 36.04
N ASN A 257 -7.54 0.72 36.97
CA ASN A 257 -8.00 1.14 38.30
C ASN A 257 -9.08 2.20 38.09
N GLN A 258 -10.34 1.79 38.20
CA GLN A 258 -11.48 2.68 38.35
C GLN A 258 -11.27 3.46 39.65
N ARG A 259 -10.68 4.66 39.55
CA ARG A 259 -10.82 5.64 40.62
C ARG A 259 -12.27 6.07 40.64
N SER A 260 -13.04 5.41 41.51
CA SER A 260 -14.33 5.86 41.98
C SER A 260 -14.22 7.34 42.38
N ARG A 261 -14.93 8.19 41.64
CA ARG A 261 -15.20 9.57 42.08
C ARG A 261 -16.16 9.47 43.26
N SER A 262 -15.60 9.36 44.46
CA SER A 262 -16.30 9.71 45.70
C SER A 262 -16.62 11.21 45.62
N LYS A 263 -17.88 11.53 45.32
CA LYS A 263 -18.42 12.86 45.57
C LYS A 263 -18.52 13.03 47.08
N LYS A 264 -17.62 13.84 47.64
CA LYS A 264 -17.78 14.45 48.97
C LYS A 264 -17.76 15.98 48.81
N LYS A 265 -18.95 16.55 48.76
CA LYS A 265 -19.48 17.65 49.60
C LYS A 265 -20.69 18.24 48.89
#